data_AF-A0A368TIU6-F1
#
_entry.id   AF-A0A368TIU6-F1
#
_cell.length_a   1.000
_cell.length_b   1.000
_cell.length_c   1.000
_cell.angle_alpha   90.00
_cell.angle_beta   90.00
_cell.angle_gamma   90.00
#
_symmetry.space_group_name_H-M   'P 1'
#
loop_
_entity.id
_entity.type
_entity.pdbx_description
1 polymer ?
#
loop_
_entity_poly.entity_id
_entity_poly.type
_entity_poly.pdbx_seq_one_letter_code
_entity_poly.pdbx_strand_id
1 'polypeptide(L)'
;MSLIEGSYTLYTKINEDEMKAPERITIAMDEDTFSIFKKMRDDLGISQSELMREALKFYNKHKTLFESIEDKKVYTHAEMLSAGEHIILDIDHWLLFLSFIESHPEKDKFWDLHKVICEAHAEQFKHKFYRVEYILKRLETCNLFKLNKQSKTEFTLVLGSDVPKKFVKTELEVLFDGMDCKVEIKEDFSKLRVKVLQDLNR
;
A
#
# COMPACT_ATOMS: atom_id res chain seq x y z
N MET A 1 58.19 -60.93 15.77
CA MET A 1 56.73 -61.01 16.00
C MET A 1 56.25 -59.61 16.33
N SER A 2 55.47 -58.99 15.42
CA SER A 2 54.66 -57.75 15.61
C SER A 2 55.45 -56.43 15.88
N LEU A 3 55.19 -55.26 15.30
CA LEU A 3 54.20 -54.74 14.34
C LEU A 3 54.75 -53.41 13.74
N ILE A 4 54.10 -52.97 12.66
CA ILE A 4 54.43 -51.93 11.68
C ILE A 4 53.96 -50.54 12.14
N GLU A 5 54.62 -49.45 11.70
CA GLU A 5 54.04 -48.12 11.33
C GLU A 5 55.21 -47.20 10.90
N GLY A 6 55.28 -46.55 9.73
CA GLY A 6 54.25 -46.09 8.82
C GLY A 6 54.05 -44.57 8.92
N SER A 7 55.08 -43.74 8.75
CA SER A 7 54.93 -42.28 8.73
C SER A 7 54.81 -41.73 7.30
N TYR A 8 53.56 -41.53 6.91
CA TYR A 8 53.12 -40.82 5.71
C TYR A 8 53.55 -39.35 5.75
N THR A 9 54.08 -38.87 4.63
CA THR A 9 54.30 -37.46 4.32
C THR A 9 52.95 -36.73 4.29
N LEU A 10 52.70 -35.85 5.27
CA LEU A 10 51.53 -34.98 5.26
C LEU A 10 51.76 -33.88 4.21
N TYR A 11 51.20 -34.06 3.01
CA TYR A 11 50.93 -32.95 2.11
C TYR A 11 49.81 -32.10 2.74
N THR A 12 50.18 -30.98 3.34
CA THR A 12 49.22 -29.91 3.65
C THR A 12 48.70 -29.35 2.34
N LYS A 13 47.51 -29.81 1.91
CA LYS A 13 46.66 -29.06 0.99
C LYS A 13 46.25 -27.78 1.69
N ILE A 14 46.90 -26.69 1.32
CA ILE A 14 46.42 -25.34 1.63
C ILE A 14 45.17 -25.18 0.76
N ASN A 15 43.98 -25.19 1.37
CA ASN A 15 42.78 -24.68 0.71
C ASN A 15 42.98 -23.18 0.59
N GLU A 16 43.47 -22.75 -0.57
CA GLU A 16 43.30 -21.38 -1.04
C GLU A 16 41.81 -21.18 -1.32
N ASP A 17 41.06 -20.77 -0.30
CA ASP A 17 39.93 -19.87 -0.56
C ASP A 17 40.55 -18.60 -1.13
N GLU A 18 40.77 -18.57 -2.45
CA GLU A 18 41.12 -17.35 -3.17
C GLU A 18 40.05 -16.31 -2.83
N MET A 19 40.39 -15.36 -1.94
CA MET A 19 39.62 -14.13 -1.76
C MET A 19 39.68 -13.36 -3.07
N LYS A 20 38.78 -13.73 -3.99
CA LYS A 20 38.64 -13.10 -5.28
C LYS A 20 38.48 -11.60 -5.05
N ALA A 21 39.37 -10.82 -5.65
CA ALA A 21 39.31 -9.37 -5.52
C ALA A 21 37.90 -8.89 -5.89
N PRO A 22 37.30 -7.96 -5.13
CA PRO A 22 35.96 -7.50 -5.42
C PRO A 22 35.93 -6.86 -6.80
N GLU A 23 34.91 -7.23 -7.58
CA GLU A 23 34.64 -6.61 -8.88
C GLU A 23 34.43 -5.11 -8.70
N ARG A 24 35.14 -4.31 -9.51
CA ARG A 24 35.10 -2.85 -9.42
C ARG A 24 34.19 -2.29 -10.51
N ILE A 25 33.33 -1.36 -10.11
CA ILE A 25 32.49 -0.59 -11.01
C ILE A 25 32.80 0.90 -10.87
N THR A 26 32.80 1.63 -11.99
CA THR A 26 32.87 3.09 -12.03
C THR A 26 31.58 3.58 -12.67
N ILE A 27 30.90 4.52 -12.04
CA ILE A 27 29.59 5.01 -12.47
C ILE A 27 29.68 6.52 -12.68
N ALA A 28 29.27 6.99 -13.85
CA ALA A 28 29.00 8.40 -14.09
C ALA A 28 27.55 8.71 -13.68
N MET A 29 27.35 9.80 -12.96
CA MET A 29 26.03 10.26 -12.51
C MET A 29 25.81 11.68 -13.04
N ASP A 30 24.58 12.00 -13.44
CA ASP A 30 24.17 13.38 -13.65
C ASP A 30 24.13 14.17 -12.33
N GLU A 31 24.03 15.49 -12.42
CA GLU A 31 24.07 16.38 -11.26
C GLU A 31 22.94 16.09 -10.25
N ASP A 32 21.73 15.79 -10.74
CA ASP A 32 20.57 15.52 -9.88
C ASP A 32 20.78 14.21 -9.10
N THR A 33 21.14 13.13 -9.79
CA THR A 33 21.45 11.83 -9.19
C THR A 33 22.60 11.93 -8.20
N PHE A 34 23.66 12.67 -8.54
CA PHE A 34 24.81 12.87 -7.66
C PHE A 34 24.45 13.68 -6.41
N SER A 35 23.55 14.68 -6.54
CA SER A 35 23.07 15.47 -5.40
C SER A 35 22.29 14.61 -4.40
N ILE A 36 21.41 13.72 -4.88
CA ILE A 36 20.65 12.77 -4.06
C ILE A 36 21.62 11.80 -3.37
N PHE A 37 22.56 11.24 -4.12
CA PHE A 37 23.57 10.33 -3.59
C PHE A 37 24.40 10.97 -2.47
N LYS A 38 24.85 12.22 -2.67
CA LYS A 38 25.61 12.96 -1.65
C LYS A 38 24.77 13.19 -0.39
N LYS A 39 23.52 13.63 -0.55
CA LYS A 39 22.59 13.82 0.57
C LYS A 39 22.38 12.53 1.35
N MET A 40 22.04 11.43 0.69
CA MET A 40 21.82 10.13 1.35
C MET A 40 23.05 9.65 2.11
N ARG A 41 24.23 9.80 1.52
CA ARG A 41 25.49 9.44 2.16
C ARG A 41 25.73 10.25 3.43
N ASP A 42 25.50 11.57 3.35
CA ASP A 42 25.70 12.49 4.46
C ASP A 42 24.67 12.25 5.58
N ASP A 43 23.39 12.01 5.23
CA ASP A 43 22.30 11.70 6.16
C ASP A 43 22.52 10.37 6.91
N LEU A 44 23.05 9.35 6.23
CA LEU A 44 23.29 8.01 6.80
C LEU A 44 24.68 7.87 7.45
N GLY A 45 25.62 8.77 7.17
CA GLY A 45 26.99 8.71 7.71
C GLY A 45 27.83 7.53 7.21
N ILE A 46 27.50 6.96 6.05
CA ILE A 46 28.16 5.75 5.50
C ILE A 46 29.08 6.06 4.31
N SER A 47 29.94 5.11 3.95
CA SER A 47 30.82 5.26 2.78
C SER A 47 30.05 5.19 1.45
N GLN A 48 30.61 5.78 0.39
CA GLN A 48 30.03 5.71 -0.96
C GLN A 48 29.82 4.26 -1.42
N SER A 49 30.81 3.40 -1.20
CA SER A 49 30.74 1.99 -1.60
C SER A 49 29.70 1.21 -0.78
N GLU A 50 29.52 1.56 0.49
CA GLU A 50 28.49 0.95 1.34
C GLU A 50 27.10 1.37 0.91
N LEU A 51 26.88 2.67 0.68
CA LEU A 51 25.62 3.18 0.14
C LEU A 51 25.25 2.49 -1.17
N MET A 52 26.20 2.35 -2.10
CA MET A 52 25.95 1.66 -3.37
C MET A 52 25.62 0.17 -3.18
N ARG A 53 26.34 -0.54 -2.30
CA ARG A 53 26.06 -1.96 -2.03
C ARG A 53 24.69 -2.15 -1.40
N GLU A 54 24.34 -1.34 -0.41
CA GLU A 54 23.05 -1.43 0.26
C GLU A 54 21.91 -1.00 -0.66
N ALA A 55 22.08 0.05 -1.46
CA ALA A 55 21.10 0.46 -2.46
C ALA A 55 20.86 -0.64 -3.52
N LEU A 56 21.92 -1.28 -4.03
CA LEU A 56 21.79 -2.37 -5.01
C LEU A 56 21.11 -3.61 -4.41
N LYS A 57 21.49 -4.01 -3.20
CA LYS A 57 20.84 -5.12 -2.49
C LYS A 57 19.38 -4.80 -2.21
N PHE A 58 19.09 -3.60 -1.74
CA PHE A 58 17.74 -3.12 -1.48
C PHE A 58 16.89 -3.17 -2.76
N TYR A 59 17.38 -2.55 -3.83
CA TYR A 59 16.69 -2.56 -5.12
C TYR A 59 16.44 -3.99 -5.60
N ASN A 60 17.46 -4.87 -5.62
CA ASN A 60 17.26 -6.25 -6.07
C ASN A 60 16.28 -7.05 -5.18
N LYS A 61 16.31 -6.83 -3.86
CA LYS A 61 15.41 -7.50 -2.90
C LYS A 61 13.96 -7.02 -3.03
N HIS A 62 13.76 -5.75 -3.38
CA HIS A 62 12.45 -5.10 -3.34
C HIS A 62 11.90 -4.72 -4.73
N LYS A 63 12.63 -4.94 -5.83
CA LYS A 63 12.22 -4.56 -7.20
C LYS A 63 10.83 -5.04 -7.58
N THR A 64 10.42 -6.23 -7.13
CA THR A 64 9.09 -6.78 -7.41
C THR A 64 7.96 -5.95 -6.79
N LEU A 65 8.21 -5.26 -5.66
CA LEU A 65 7.26 -4.34 -5.04
C LEU A 65 7.06 -3.09 -5.91
N PHE A 66 8.14 -2.59 -6.51
CA PHE A 66 8.13 -1.38 -7.34
C PHE A 66 7.66 -1.65 -8.78
N GLU A 67 7.87 -2.86 -9.30
CA GLU A 67 7.43 -3.26 -10.64
C GLU A 67 5.91 -3.53 -10.70
N SER A 68 5.30 -3.93 -9.59
CA SER A 68 3.90 -4.40 -9.55
C SER A 68 2.91 -3.41 -8.91
N ILE A 69 3.38 -2.40 -8.18
CA ILE A 69 2.54 -1.49 -7.41
C ILE A 69 2.87 -0.04 -7.77
N GLU A 70 1.82 0.75 -8.01
CA GLU A 70 1.94 2.19 -8.19
C GLU A 70 2.48 2.84 -6.89
N ASP A 71 3.58 3.61 -6.97
CA ASP A 71 4.28 4.21 -5.82
C ASP A 71 3.35 4.88 -4.80
N LYS A 72 2.31 5.56 -5.30
CA LYS A 72 1.32 6.25 -4.46
C LYS A 72 0.51 5.31 -3.58
N LYS A 73 0.22 4.09 -4.04
CA LYS A 73 -0.51 3.09 -3.25
C LYS A 73 0.36 2.55 -2.11
N VAL A 74 1.64 2.28 -2.39
CA VAL A 74 2.60 1.86 -1.35
C VAL A 74 2.70 2.92 -0.25
N TYR A 75 2.85 4.18 -0.63
CA TYR A 75 2.93 5.28 0.33
C TYR A 75 1.64 5.40 1.16
N THR A 76 0.47 5.35 0.50
CA THR A 76 -0.82 5.45 1.18
C THR A 76 -1.03 4.29 2.16
N HIS A 77 -0.67 3.06 1.79
CA HIS A 77 -0.70 1.92 2.71
C HIS A 77 0.24 2.11 3.90
N ALA A 78 1.49 2.53 3.65
CA ALA A 78 2.46 2.76 4.71
C ALA A 78 2.00 3.86 5.67
N GLU A 79 1.47 4.97 5.16
CA GLU A 79 0.88 6.06 5.94
C GLU A 79 -0.22 5.53 6.86
N MET A 80 -1.25 4.89 6.30
CA MET A 80 -2.42 4.40 7.03
C MET A 80 -2.08 3.36 8.11
N LEU A 81 -1.16 2.45 7.81
CA LEU A 81 -0.72 1.42 8.75
C LEU A 81 0.19 2.02 9.84
N SER A 82 1.08 2.97 9.50
CA SER A 82 1.97 3.61 10.47
C SER A 82 1.24 4.51 11.46
N ALA A 83 0.14 5.14 11.04
CA ALA A 83 -0.72 5.95 11.90
C ALA A 83 -1.56 5.09 12.87
N GLY A 84 -1.64 3.78 12.65
CA GLY A 84 -2.48 2.87 13.43
C GLY A 84 -3.98 3.00 13.15
N GLU A 85 -4.36 3.70 12.08
CA GLU A 85 -5.76 3.88 11.67
C GLU A 85 -6.34 2.64 10.98
N HIS A 86 -5.48 1.78 10.41
CA HIS A 86 -5.88 0.65 9.57
C HIS A 86 -5.19 -0.64 9.99
N ILE A 87 -5.87 -1.76 9.72
CA ILE A 87 -5.31 -3.12 9.79
C ILE A 87 -5.35 -3.76 8.40
N ILE A 88 -4.50 -4.76 8.17
CA ILE A 88 -4.61 -5.63 7.01
C ILE A 88 -5.55 -6.78 7.38
N LEU A 89 -6.67 -6.89 6.66
CA LEU A 89 -7.67 -7.95 6.83
C LEU A 89 -7.85 -8.71 5.52
N ASP A 90 -7.95 -10.02 5.62
CA ASP A 90 -8.26 -10.89 4.49
C ASP A 90 -9.70 -10.65 3.97
N ILE A 91 -9.88 -10.72 2.64
CA ILE A 91 -11.16 -10.39 2.01
C ILE A 91 -12.26 -11.37 2.43
N ASP A 92 -11.99 -12.66 2.55
CA ASP A 92 -13.02 -13.63 2.93
C ASP A 92 -13.49 -13.41 4.38
N HIS A 93 -12.57 -13.04 5.27
CA HIS A 93 -12.92 -12.65 6.64
C HIS A 93 -13.75 -11.37 6.69
N TRP A 94 -13.41 -10.36 5.87
CA TRP A 94 -14.21 -9.15 5.73
C TRP A 94 -15.64 -9.46 5.27
N LEU A 95 -15.79 -10.28 4.23
CA LEU A 95 -17.10 -10.71 3.73
C LEU A 95 -17.88 -11.52 4.77
N LEU A 96 -17.20 -12.37 5.54
CA LEU A 96 -17.80 -13.15 6.62
C LEU A 96 -18.36 -12.23 7.72
N PHE A 97 -17.60 -11.23 8.17
CA PHE A 97 -18.08 -10.28 9.18
C PHE A 97 -19.31 -9.51 8.72
N LEU A 98 -19.28 -8.97 7.50
CA LEU A 98 -20.43 -8.24 6.94
C LEU A 98 -21.67 -9.12 6.80
N SER A 99 -21.50 -10.36 6.32
CA SER A 99 -22.59 -11.32 6.21
C SER A 99 -23.16 -11.68 7.59
N PHE A 100 -22.29 -11.85 8.59
CA PHE A 100 -22.70 -12.10 9.97
C PHE A 100 -23.50 -10.93 10.56
N ILE A 101 -23.05 -9.68 10.35
CA ILE A 101 -23.73 -8.47 10.79
C ILE A 101 -25.18 -8.44 10.28
N GLU A 102 -25.41 -8.74 9.01
CA GLU A 102 -26.76 -8.71 8.43
C GLU A 102 -27.75 -9.71 9.07
N SER A 103 -27.22 -10.78 9.69
CA SER A 103 -28.00 -11.78 10.42
C SER A 103 -28.11 -11.51 11.93
N HIS A 104 -27.35 -10.55 12.45
CA HIS A 104 -27.24 -10.30 13.88
C HIS A 104 -28.46 -9.53 14.44
N PRO A 105 -28.95 -9.85 15.67
CA PRO A 105 -30.08 -9.14 16.28
C PRO A 105 -29.86 -7.62 16.46
N GLU A 106 -28.61 -7.18 16.68
CA GLU A 106 -28.24 -5.77 16.83
C GLU A 106 -27.72 -5.12 15.53
N LYS A 107 -28.09 -5.63 14.35
CA LYS A 107 -27.56 -5.10 13.07
C LYS A 107 -27.83 -3.61 12.86
N ASP A 108 -28.97 -3.10 13.31
CA ASP A 108 -29.34 -1.69 13.11
C ASP A 108 -28.40 -0.78 13.91
N LYS A 109 -28.04 -1.19 15.13
CA LYS A 109 -27.05 -0.49 15.95
C LYS A 109 -25.67 -0.46 15.30
N PHE A 110 -25.27 -1.53 14.61
CA PHE A 110 -24.04 -1.51 13.80
C PHE A 110 -24.12 -0.43 12.71
N TRP A 111 -25.23 -0.38 11.97
CA TRP A 111 -25.41 0.58 10.88
C TRP A 111 -25.45 2.03 11.38
N ASP A 112 -26.05 2.28 12.55
CA ASP A 112 -26.05 3.60 13.17
C ASP A 112 -24.64 4.02 13.62
N LEU A 113 -23.89 3.13 14.27
CA LEU A 113 -22.51 3.40 14.66
C LEU A 113 -21.58 3.59 13.45
N HIS A 114 -21.80 2.82 12.38
CA HIS A 114 -21.05 2.97 11.13
C HIS A 114 -21.24 4.37 10.52
N LYS A 115 -22.48 4.90 10.52
CA LYS A 115 -22.75 6.26 10.06
C LYS A 115 -22.02 7.31 10.91
N VAL A 116 -22.05 7.19 12.24
CA VAL A 116 -21.34 8.11 13.15
C VAL A 116 -19.83 8.12 12.87
N ILE A 117 -19.23 6.96 12.59
CA ILE A 117 -17.81 6.87 12.21
C ILE A 117 -17.58 7.57 10.85
N CYS A 118 -18.46 7.36 9.88
CA CYS A 118 -18.36 8.01 8.57
C CYS A 118 -18.50 9.54 8.66
N GLU A 119 -19.39 10.04 9.53
CA GLU A 119 -19.53 11.48 9.79
C GLU A 119 -18.23 12.10 10.33
N ALA A 120 -17.58 11.41 11.29
CA ALA A 120 -16.28 11.84 11.81
C ALA A 120 -15.19 11.88 10.73
N HIS A 121 -15.16 10.89 9.84
CA HIS A 121 -14.25 10.90 8.68
C HIS A 121 -14.59 12.03 7.69
N ALA A 122 -15.87 12.30 7.46
CA ALA A 122 -16.33 13.36 6.57
C ALA A 122 -15.81 14.73 7.04
N GLU A 123 -15.91 15.01 8.35
CA GLU A 123 -15.41 16.26 8.95
C GLU A 123 -13.89 16.40 8.76
N GLN A 124 -13.13 15.33 9.02
CA GLN A 124 -11.68 15.32 8.80
C GLN A 124 -11.31 15.57 7.33
N PHE A 125 -12.01 14.93 6.39
CA PHE A 125 -11.75 15.11 4.95
C PHE A 125 -12.16 16.50 4.46
N LYS A 126 -13.23 17.07 5.02
CA LYS A 126 -13.66 18.44 4.75
C LYS A 126 -12.59 19.45 5.18
N HIS A 127 -12.03 19.30 6.38
CA HIS A 127 -10.95 20.17 6.87
C HIS A 127 -9.68 20.12 6.02
N LYS A 128 -9.41 18.97 5.38
CA LYS A 128 -8.28 18.79 4.45
C LYS A 128 -8.60 19.20 3.01
N PHE A 129 -9.81 19.72 2.75
CA PHE A 129 -10.30 20.11 1.42
C PHE A 129 -10.14 19.00 0.38
N TYR A 130 -10.36 17.75 0.78
CA TYR A 130 -10.26 16.63 -0.14
C TYR A 130 -11.40 16.64 -1.16
N ARG A 131 -11.04 16.23 -2.38
CA ARG A 131 -11.99 16.13 -3.50
C ARG A 131 -12.55 14.72 -3.59
N VAL A 132 -13.73 14.58 -4.20
CA VAL A 132 -14.40 13.28 -4.35
C VAL A 132 -13.49 12.24 -4.99
N GLU A 133 -12.81 12.59 -6.09
CA GLU A 133 -11.88 11.67 -6.78
C GLU A 133 -10.73 11.19 -5.87
N TYR A 134 -10.22 12.07 -5.01
CA TYR A 134 -9.14 11.72 -4.09
C TYR A 134 -9.59 10.70 -3.05
N ILE A 135 -10.77 10.92 -2.47
CA ILE A 135 -11.38 10.00 -1.49
C ILE A 135 -11.65 8.64 -2.13
N LEU A 136 -12.24 8.61 -3.33
CA LEU A 136 -12.48 7.36 -4.04
C LEU A 136 -11.19 6.57 -4.30
N LYS A 137 -10.07 7.24 -4.61
CA LYS A 137 -8.75 6.59 -4.77
C LYS A 137 -8.17 6.11 -3.45
N ARG A 138 -8.35 6.86 -2.36
CA ARG A 138 -7.92 6.44 -1.03
C ARG A 138 -8.69 5.18 -0.60
N LEU A 139 -10.00 5.16 -0.78
CA LEU A 139 -10.85 4.00 -0.48
C LEU A 139 -10.58 2.79 -1.41
N GLU A 140 -10.25 3.01 -2.69
CA GLU A 140 -9.75 1.94 -3.58
C GLU A 140 -8.46 1.31 -3.01
N THR A 141 -7.58 2.13 -2.43
CA THR A 141 -6.35 1.64 -1.79
C THR A 141 -6.64 0.79 -0.55
N CYS A 142 -7.80 0.96 0.09
CA CYS A 142 -8.26 0.07 1.16
C CYS A 142 -8.91 -1.24 0.64
N ASN A 143 -8.81 -1.53 -0.66
CA ASN A 143 -9.37 -2.70 -1.32
C ASN A 143 -10.91 -2.83 -1.21
N LEU A 144 -11.63 -1.74 -0.94
CA LEU A 144 -13.11 -1.78 -0.86
C LEU A 144 -13.76 -2.03 -2.23
N PHE A 145 -13.12 -1.58 -3.30
CA PHE A 145 -13.55 -1.72 -4.69
C PHE A 145 -12.37 -1.45 -5.63
N LYS A 146 -12.54 -1.74 -6.91
CA LYS A 146 -11.70 -1.21 -8.00
C LYS A 146 -12.37 0.00 -8.63
N LEU A 147 -11.65 1.11 -8.73
CA LEU A 147 -12.14 2.36 -9.29
C LEU A 147 -11.91 2.41 -10.80
N ASN A 148 -12.96 2.69 -11.56
CA ASN A 148 -12.88 3.02 -12.97
C ASN A 148 -13.41 4.43 -13.17
N LYS A 149 -12.59 5.33 -13.71
CA LYS A 149 -12.95 6.72 -14.01
C LYS A 149 -13.43 6.82 -15.46
N GLN A 150 -14.70 7.16 -15.66
CA GLN A 150 -15.26 7.39 -17.00
C GLN A 150 -15.04 8.84 -17.44
N SER A 151 -15.12 9.80 -16.51
CA SER A 151 -14.93 11.22 -16.79
C SER A 151 -14.43 11.97 -15.56
N LYS A 152 -14.34 13.31 -15.62
CA LYS A 152 -13.99 14.14 -14.45
C LYS A 152 -15.03 14.07 -13.32
N THR A 153 -16.26 13.64 -13.61
CA THR A 153 -17.39 13.65 -12.67
C THR A 153 -18.10 12.31 -12.58
N GLU A 154 -17.66 11.28 -13.32
CA GLU A 154 -18.32 9.98 -13.35
C GLU A 154 -17.33 8.85 -13.09
N PHE A 155 -17.68 8.01 -12.12
CA PHE A 155 -16.88 6.92 -11.61
C PHE A 155 -17.73 5.66 -11.47
N THR A 156 -17.10 4.51 -11.69
CA THR A 156 -17.68 3.19 -11.46
C THR A 156 -16.80 2.45 -10.47
N LEU A 157 -17.41 2.00 -9.38
CA LEU A 157 -16.79 1.24 -8.30
C LEU A 157 -17.16 -0.22 -8.52
N VAL A 158 -16.19 -1.06 -8.86
CA VAL A 158 -16.40 -2.49 -9.07
C VAL A 158 -16.09 -3.22 -7.78
N LEU A 159 -17.11 -3.84 -7.19
CA LEU A 159 -17.01 -4.61 -5.95
C LEU A 159 -16.65 -6.06 -6.31
N GLY A 160 -15.88 -6.72 -5.44
CA GLY A 160 -15.56 -8.15 -5.60
C GLY A 160 -16.75 -9.08 -5.32
N SER A 161 -17.73 -8.60 -4.55
CA SER A 161 -19.00 -9.29 -4.26
C SER A 161 -20.09 -8.26 -3.93
N ASP A 162 -21.35 -8.70 -3.83
CA ASP A 162 -22.46 -7.82 -3.44
C ASP A 162 -22.54 -7.55 -1.92
N VAL A 163 -21.90 -8.40 -1.11
CA VAL A 163 -21.90 -8.31 0.36
C VAL A 163 -21.44 -6.93 0.89
N PRO A 164 -20.33 -6.32 0.43
CA PRO A 164 -19.89 -5.01 0.90
C PRO A 164 -20.65 -3.83 0.29
N LYS A 165 -21.58 -4.05 -0.65
CA LYS A 165 -22.22 -2.96 -1.40
C LYS A 165 -22.93 -1.96 -0.50
N LYS A 166 -23.69 -2.45 0.49
CA LYS A 166 -24.40 -1.61 1.45
C LYS A 166 -23.43 -0.82 2.34
N PHE A 167 -22.34 -1.45 2.78
CA PHE A 167 -21.30 -0.79 3.57
C PHE A 167 -20.67 0.36 2.78
N VAL A 168 -20.13 0.06 1.60
CA VAL A 168 -19.47 1.05 0.74
C VAL A 168 -20.44 2.17 0.34
N LYS A 169 -21.68 1.84 -0.04
CA LYS A 169 -22.67 2.85 -0.39
C LYS A 169 -22.97 3.78 0.79
N THR A 170 -23.24 3.22 1.98
CA THR A 170 -23.54 4.01 3.18
C THR A 170 -22.38 4.93 3.53
N GLU A 171 -21.15 4.41 3.50
CA GLU A 171 -19.94 5.19 3.74
C GLU A 171 -19.83 6.36 2.75
N LEU A 172 -19.99 6.12 1.45
CA LEU A 172 -19.89 7.18 0.44
C LEU A 172 -21.01 8.22 0.57
N GLU A 173 -22.25 7.81 0.83
CA GLU A 173 -23.37 8.72 1.01
C GLU A 173 -23.12 9.66 2.19
N VAL A 174 -22.72 9.12 3.34
CA VAL A 174 -22.46 9.91 4.55
C VAL A 174 -21.22 10.79 4.39
N LEU A 175 -20.13 10.25 3.82
CA LEU A 175 -18.90 11.01 3.59
C LEU A 175 -19.15 12.23 2.72
N PHE A 176 -19.81 12.05 1.58
CA PHE A 176 -20.01 13.14 0.64
C PHE A 176 -21.03 14.16 1.12
N ASP A 177 -22.08 13.73 1.84
CA ASP A 177 -23.04 14.65 2.47
C ASP A 177 -22.34 15.52 3.54
N GLY A 178 -21.58 14.92 4.45
CA GLY A 178 -20.84 15.67 5.49
C GLY A 178 -19.78 16.64 4.94
N MET A 179 -19.27 16.35 3.74
CA MET A 179 -18.33 17.21 3.01
C MET A 179 -18.99 18.26 2.12
N ASP A 180 -20.33 18.40 2.16
CA ASP A 180 -21.10 19.29 1.29
C ASP A 180 -20.90 19.01 -0.22
N CYS A 181 -20.58 17.77 -0.58
CA CYS A 181 -20.46 17.32 -1.96
C CYS A 181 -21.78 16.69 -2.42
N LYS A 182 -22.36 17.18 -3.52
CA LYS A 182 -23.55 16.56 -4.10
C LYS A 182 -23.13 15.46 -5.07
N VAL A 183 -23.44 14.22 -4.72
CA VAL A 183 -23.24 13.06 -5.58
C VAL A 183 -24.56 12.30 -5.81
N GLU A 184 -24.66 11.65 -6.94
CA GLU A 184 -25.70 10.65 -7.24
C GLU A 184 -25.02 9.27 -7.25
N ILE A 185 -25.49 8.35 -6.42
CA ILE A 185 -24.97 6.98 -6.34
C ILE A 185 -26.05 6.01 -6.82
N LYS A 186 -25.77 5.28 -7.89
CA LYS A 186 -26.64 4.22 -8.43
C LYS A 186 -26.06 2.85 -8.14
N GLU A 187 -26.93 1.94 -7.73
CA GLU A 187 -26.59 0.53 -7.55
C GLU A 187 -26.80 -0.25 -8.84
N ASP A 188 -25.82 -1.09 -9.16
CA ASP A 188 -25.89 -2.09 -10.21
C ASP A 188 -25.37 -3.43 -9.68
N PHE A 189 -25.44 -4.48 -10.50
CA PHE A 189 -24.90 -5.80 -10.14
C PHE A 189 -23.39 -5.72 -9.88
N SER A 190 -22.98 -6.01 -8.64
CA SER A 190 -21.60 -5.89 -8.11
C SER A 190 -20.90 -4.55 -8.37
N LYS A 191 -21.65 -3.47 -8.57
CA LYS A 191 -21.09 -2.15 -8.89
C LYS A 191 -21.89 -1.03 -8.25
N LEU A 192 -21.21 0.08 -8.02
CA LEU A 192 -21.81 1.38 -7.71
C LEU A 192 -21.34 2.39 -8.76
N ARG A 193 -22.26 3.17 -9.32
CA ARG A 193 -21.94 4.31 -10.19
C ARG A 193 -22.08 5.60 -9.41
N VAL A 194 -21.01 6.38 -9.35
CA VAL A 194 -20.98 7.67 -8.65
C VAL A 194 -20.86 8.78 -9.67
N LYS A 195 -21.82 9.70 -9.65
CA LYS A 195 -21.82 10.92 -10.45
C LYS A 195 -21.74 12.14 -9.54
N VAL A 196 -20.69 12.94 -9.72
CA VAL A 196 -20.46 14.18 -8.99
C VAL A 196 -21.23 15.31 -9.66
N LEU A 197 -22.24 15.83 -8.95
CA LEU A 197 -23.06 16.95 -9.40
C LEU A 197 -22.45 18.29 -8.94
N GLN A 198 -21.92 18.31 -7.72
CA GLN A 198 -21.26 19.47 -7.13
C GLN A 198 -20.14 18.99 -6.19
N ASP A 199 -18.95 19.56 -6.36
CA ASP A 199 -17.80 19.36 -5.48
C ASP A 199 -17.33 20.77 -5.09
N LEU A 200 -17.52 21.15 -3.83
CA LEU A 200 -17.20 22.49 -3.34
C LEU A 200 -15.69 22.73 -3.17
N ASN A 201 -14.89 21.66 -3.25
CA ASN A 201 -13.44 21.71 -3.14
C ASN A 201 -12.76 21.73 -4.53
N ARG A 202 -13.47 22.22 -5.56
CA ARG A 202 -13.05 22.15 -6.97
C ARG A 202 -12.29 23.37 -7.46
#